data_AF-A0A9P0G6Q1-F1
#
_entry.id   AF-A0A9P0G6Q1-F1
#
_cell.length_a   1.000
_cell.length_b   1.000
_cell.length_c   1.000
_cell.angle_alpha   90.00
_cell.angle_beta   90.00
_cell.angle_gamma   90.00
#
_symmetry.space_group_name_H-M   'P 1'
#
loop_
_entity.id
_entity.type
_entity.pdbx_description
1 polymer ?
#
loop_
_entity_poly.entity_id
_entity_poly.type
_entity_poly.pdbx_seq_one_letter_code
_entity_poly.pdbx_strand_id
1 'polypeptide(L)'
;MHDKSVYHSKAVTEGHNLIKIYENPEIDVRNTLDQERQRQILENKLRLKPIIESVIFLGRQHIPFRGHRDQGSLVVSEGSSEDEDSLVNNKGNFRELIKFRIESGDVVLKKHLENT
;
A
#
# COMPACT_ATOMS: atom_id res chain seq x y z
N MET A 1 -4.79 -44.24 32.15
CA MET A 1 -4.90 -42.76 32.07
C MET A 1 -3.83 -42.22 31.11
N HIS A 2 -3.95 -42.51 29.82
CA HIS A 2 -3.04 -42.01 28.77
C HIS A 2 -3.79 -41.04 27.83
N ASP A 3 -5.04 -41.36 27.48
CA ASP A 3 -5.90 -40.54 26.62
C ASP A 3 -6.22 -39.15 27.16
N LYS A 4 -6.16 -38.95 28.47
CA LYS A 4 -6.37 -37.64 29.12
C LYS A 4 -5.07 -36.88 29.40
N SER A 5 -3.92 -37.44 29.02
CA SER A 5 -2.64 -36.75 29.16
C SER A 5 -2.58 -35.62 28.16
N VAL A 6 -2.08 -34.46 28.60
CA VAL A 6 -1.82 -33.29 27.74
C VAL A 6 -0.94 -33.67 26.55
N TYR A 7 0.01 -34.59 26.74
CA TYR A 7 0.88 -35.09 25.68
C TYR A 7 0.08 -35.81 24.58
N HIS A 8 -0.82 -36.73 24.96
CA HIS A 8 -1.64 -37.46 24.00
C HIS A 8 -2.56 -36.51 23.22
N SER A 9 -3.22 -35.58 23.91
CA SER A 9 -4.09 -34.59 23.27
C SER A 9 -3.32 -33.70 22.27
N LYS A 10 -2.11 -33.25 22.62
CA LYS A 10 -1.25 -32.49 21.70
C LYS A 10 -0.83 -33.32 20.50
N ALA A 11 -0.35 -34.54 20.71
CA ALA A 11 0.07 -35.43 19.61
C ALA A 11 -1.07 -35.74 18.64
N VAL A 12 -2.29 -35.98 19.15
CA VAL A 12 -3.48 -36.18 18.33
C VAL A 12 -3.83 -34.91 17.54
N THR A 13 -3.72 -33.73 18.17
CA THR A 13 -3.98 -32.45 17.49
C THR A 13 -2.95 -32.17 16.39
N GLU A 14 -1.67 -32.41 16.66
CA GLU A 14 -0.58 -32.26 15.70
C GLU A 14 -0.74 -33.24 14.52
N GLY A 15 -1.13 -34.49 14.79
CA GLY A 15 -1.43 -35.47 13.74
C GLY A 15 -2.56 -35.01 12.81
N HIS A 16 -3.67 -34.51 13.39
CA HIS A 16 -4.76 -33.94 12.58
C HIS A 16 -4.30 -32.71 11.78
N ASN A 17 -3.47 -31.85 12.35
CA ASN A 17 -2.94 -30.68 11.64
C ASN A 17 -2.01 -31.10 10.50
N LEU A 18 -1.19 -32.14 10.67
CA LEU A 18 -0.31 -32.66 9.63
C LEU A 18 -1.12 -33.22 8.46
N ILE A 19 -2.20 -33.98 8.72
CA ILE A 19 -3.11 -34.46 7.67
C ILE A 19 -3.73 -33.28 6.91
N LYS A 20 -4.24 -32.28 7.63
CA LYS A 20 -4.83 -31.07 7.01
C LYS A 20 -3.82 -30.34 6.12
N ILE A 21 -2.57 -30.17 6.57
CA ILE A 21 -1.52 -29.51 5.79
C ILE A 21 -1.14 -30.35 4.56
N TYR A 22 -1.11 -31.67 4.71
CA TYR A 22 -0.81 -32.57 3.60
C TYR A 22 -1.90 -32.51 2.52
N GLU A 23 -3.18 -32.47 2.91
CA GLU A 23 -4.31 -32.34 2.00
C GLU A 23 -4.42 -30.94 1.37
N ASN A 24 -4.03 -29.89 2.09
CA ASN A 24 -4.00 -28.53 1.58
C ASN A 24 -2.71 -27.79 2.00
N PRO A 25 -1.64 -27.86 1.18
CA PRO A 25 -0.37 -27.22 1.51
C PRO A 25 -0.45 -25.71 1.70
N GLU A 26 -1.46 -25.01 1.17
CA GLU A 26 -1.58 -23.55 1.31
C GLU A 26 -1.78 -23.08 2.76
N ILE A 27 -2.30 -23.96 3.63
CA ILE A 27 -2.48 -23.65 5.06
C ILE A 27 -1.20 -23.82 5.88
N ASP A 28 -0.13 -24.38 5.29
CA ASP A 28 1.17 -24.40 5.95
C ASP A 28 1.60 -22.94 6.19
N VAL A 29 1.88 -22.61 7.44
CA VAL A 29 2.32 -21.29 7.88
C VAL A 29 3.47 -20.76 7.02
N ARG A 30 4.38 -21.63 6.55
CA ARG A 30 5.47 -21.24 5.66
C ARG A 30 4.94 -20.69 4.34
N ASN A 31 4.02 -21.42 3.71
CA ASN A 31 3.41 -21.04 2.45
C ASN A 31 2.55 -19.78 2.61
N THR A 32 1.75 -19.69 3.68
CA THR A 32 0.96 -18.50 3.99
C THR A 32 1.85 -17.26 4.21
N LEU A 33 2.97 -17.41 4.93
CA LEU A 33 3.91 -16.32 5.19
C LEU A 33 4.57 -15.83 3.89
N ASP A 34 4.96 -16.75 3.01
CA ASP A 34 5.53 -16.39 1.72
C ASP A 34 4.50 -15.73 0.79
N GLN A 35 3.27 -16.24 0.76
CA GLN A 35 2.17 -15.63 0.01
C GLN A 35 1.87 -14.20 0.49
N GLU A 36 1.79 -13.99 1.80
CA GLU A 36 1.54 -12.67 2.38
C GLU A 36 2.69 -11.69 2.10
N ARG A 37 3.94 -12.16 2.17
CA ARG A 37 5.11 -11.37 1.76
C ARG A 37 5.02 -10.96 0.30
N GLN A 38 4.68 -11.88 -0.60
CA GLN A 38 4.51 -11.57 -2.03
C GLN A 38 3.37 -10.57 -2.25
N ARG A 39 2.24 -10.73 -1.53
CA ARG A 39 1.10 -9.81 -1.59
C ARG A 39 1.52 -8.39 -1.21
N GLN A 40 2.26 -8.22 -0.12
CA GLN A 40 2.77 -6.92 0.33
C GLN A 40 3.74 -6.30 -0.67
N ILE A 41 4.64 -7.09 -1.25
CA ILE A 41 5.56 -6.61 -2.29
C ILE A 41 4.78 -6.09 -3.49
N LEU A 42 3.77 -6.85 -3.95
CA LEU A 42 2.94 -6.44 -5.08
C LEU A 42 2.15 -5.16 -4.78
N GLU A 43 1.54 -5.08 -3.60
CA GLU A 43 0.80 -3.91 -3.15
C GLU A 43 1.71 -2.66 -3.11
N ASN A 44 2.92 -2.78 -2.55
CA ASN A 44 3.89 -1.69 -2.51
C ASN A 44 4.37 -1.28 -3.91
N LYS A 45 4.59 -2.24 -4.82
CA LYS A 45 4.93 -1.94 -6.22
C LYS A 45 3.82 -1.16 -6.92
N LEU A 46 2.56 -1.54 -6.71
CA LEU A 46 1.41 -0.83 -7.29
C LEU A 46 1.29 0.60 -6.76
N ARG A 47 1.56 0.82 -5.46
CA ARG A 47 1.57 2.16 -4.85
C ARG A 47 2.71 3.05 -5.38
N LEU A 48 3.91 2.48 -5.53
CA LEU A 48 5.10 3.23 -5.97
C LEU A 48 5.12 3.55 -7.46
N LYS A 49 4.50 2.69 -8.29
CA LYS A 49 4.50 2.85 -9.75
C LYS A 49 4.05 4.24 -10.22
N PRO A 50 2.85 4.77 -9.86
CA PRO A 50 2.41 6.08 -10.35
C PRO A 50 3.26 7.25 -9.84
N ILE A 51 3.86 7.11 -8.66
CA ILE A 51 4.79 8.10 -8.08
C ILE A 51 6.07 8.17 -8.92
N ILE A 52 6.68 7.02 -9.19
CA ILE A 52 7.92 6.92 -9.98
C ILE A 52 7.66 7.37 -11.42
N GLU A 53 6.54 6.98 -12.03
CA GLU A 53 6.18 7.44 -13.37
C GLU A 53 6.02 8.96 -13.44
N SER A 54 5.47 9.59 -12.39
CA SER A 54 5.37 11.04 -12.30
C SER A 54 6.76 11.70 -12.23
N VAL A 55 7.68 11.11 -11.48
CA VAL A 55 9.08 11.58 -11.40
C VAL A 55 9.77 11.48 -12.76
N ILE A 56 9.64 10.33 -13.44
CA ILE A 56 10.22 10.09 -14.76
C ILE A 56 9.64 11.08 -15.78
N PHE A 57 8.32 11.30 -15.77
CA PHE A 57 7.66 12.23 -16.68
C PHE A 57 8.24 13.64 -16.55
N LEU A 58 8.27 14.20 -15.33
CA LEU A 58 8.81 15.54 -15.09
C LEU A 58 10.28 15.65 -15.50
N GLY A 59 11.09 14.65 -15.15
CA GLY A 59 12.51 14.61 -15.51
C GLY A 59 12.74 14.57 -17.01
N ARG A 60 11.98 13.76 -17.77
CA ARG A 60 12.11 13.65 -19.23
C ARG A 60 11.63 14.89 -19.97
N GLN A 61 10.64 15.60 -19.43
CA GLN A 61 10.10 16.81 -20.04
C GLN A 61 10.85 18.08 -19.59
N HIS A 62 11.89 17.94 -18.77
CA HIS A 62 12.61 19.08 -18.16
C HIS A 62 11.68 20.03 -17.38
N ILE A 63 10.63 19.49 -16.77
CA ILE A 63 9.70 20.26 -15.95
C ILE A 63 10.22 20.24 -14.51
N PRO A 64 10.43 21.41 -13.87
CA PRO A 64 10.87 21.47 -12.48
C PRO A 64 9.89 20.74 -11.55
N PHE A 65 10.41 19.98 -10.59
CA PHE A 65 9.57 19.16 -9.70
C PHE A 65 8.82 20.01 -8.67
N ARG A 66 9.50 21.02 -8.13
CA ARG A 66 9.10 21.78 -6.94
C ARG A 66 8.50 23.13 -7.31
N GLY A 67 7.57 23.60 -6.49
CA GLY A 67 7.00 24.94 -6.56
C GLY A 67 7.68 25.89 -5.56
N HIS A 68 6.99 26.96 -5.19
CA HIS A 68 7.49 27.88 -4.16
C HIS A 68 7.53 27.23 -2.77
N ARG A 69 6.56 26.35 -2.47
CA ARG A 69 6.46 25.61 -1.20
C ARG A 69 5.98 24.17 -1.49
N ASP A 70 6.70 23.19 -0.94
CA ASP A 70 6.38 21.75 -1.08
C ASP A 70 5.59 21.19 0.13
N GLN A 71 5.02 22.05 0.96
CA GLN A 71 4.38 21.68 2.24
C GLN A 71 2.85 21.54 2.11
N GLY A 72 2.23 20.90 3.12
CA GLY A 72 0.77 20.77 3.23
C GLY A 72 0.21 19.43 2.74
N SER A 73 -1.09 19.21 2.89
CA SER A 73 -1.78 17.99 2.43
C SER A 73 -1.85 17.93 0.89
N LEU A 74 -1.69 16.73 0.33
CA LEU A 74 -1.90 16.45 -1.10
C LEU A 74 -3.37 16.20 -1.43
N VAL A 75 -4.13 15.66 -0.46
CA VAL A 75 -5.56 15.37 -0.60
C VAL A 75 -6.30 16.54 0.02
N VAL A 76 -7.08 17.25 -0.81
CA VAL A 76 -7.97 18.31 -0.34
C VAL A 76 -9.20 17.61 0.25
N SER A 77 -9.31 17.61 1.58
CA SER A 77 -10.56 17.24 2.24
C SER A 77 -11.55 18.39 2.05
N GLU A 78 -12.77 18.09 1.59
CA GLU A 78 -13.89 19.04 1.55
C GLU A 78 -14.06 19.65 2.95
N GLY A 79 -13.56 20.88 3.16
CA GLY A 79 -13.62 21.57 4.46
C GLY A 79 -12.33 22.24 4.94
N SER A 80 -11.18 22.04 4.28
CA SER A 80 -10.00 22.89 4.52
C SER A 80 -10.21 24.25 3.85
N SER A 81 -10.16 25.32 4.64
CA SER A 81 -10.41 26.71 4.27
C SER A 81 -9.81 27.11 2.92
N GLU A 82 -10.64 27.76 2.11
CA GLU A 82 -10.46 28.19 0.72
C GLU A 82 -9.26 29.15 0.46
N ASP A 83 -8.41 29.41 1.47
CA ASP A 83 -7.25 30.30 1.35
C ASP A 83 -6.01 29.63 0.69
N GLU A 84 -6.04 28.31 0.45
CA GLU A 84 -4.93 27.58 -0.20
C GLU A 84 -5.00 27.54 -1.74
N ASP A 85 -6.13 27.89 -2.35
CA ASP A 85 -6.36 27.85 -3.82
C ASP A 85 -6.14 29.22 -4.48
N SER A 86 -5.35 30.08 -3.84
CA SER A 86 -4.85 31.27 -4.51
C SER A 86 -3.88 30.84 -5.62
N LEU A 87 -4.06 31.37 -6.83
CA LEU A 87 -3.10 31.31 -7.95
C LEU A 87 -1.65 31.67 -7.54
N VAL A 88 -1.47 32.28 -6.38
CA VAL A 88 -0.19 32.66 -5.76
C VAL A 88 0.52 31.47 -5.07
N ASN A 89 -0.20 30.41 -4.68
CA ASN A 89 0.35 29.24 -3.99
C ASN A 89 0.62 28.06 -4.95
N ASN A 90 1.60 28.23 -5.84
CA ASN A 90 2.12 27.12 -6.65
C ASN A 90 2.78 26.05 -5.73
N LYS A 91 2.06 24.94 -5.50
CA LYS A 91 2.50 23.78 -4.69
C LYS A 91 3.51 22.88 -5.44
N GLY A 92 3.85 23.18 -6.68
CA GLY A 92 4.85 22.46 -7.47
C GLY A 92 4.29 21.40 -8.40
N ASN A 93 4.94 21.24 -9.55
CA ASN A 93 4.45 20.39 -10.64
C ASN A 93 4.34 18.91 -10.25
N PHE A 94 5.18 18.42 -9.34
CA PHE A 94 5.03 17.07 -8.82
C PHE A 94 3.73 16.90 -8.03
N ARG A 95 3.40 17.84 -7.15
CA ARG A 95 2.19 17.77 -6.32
C ARG A 95 0.94 17.88 -7.19
N GLU A 96 0.94 18.80 -8.15
CA GLU A 96 -0.18 18.94 -9.10
C GLU A 96 -0.34 17.72 -10.01
N LEU A 97 0.75 17.09 -10.46
CA LEU A 97 0.69 15.87 -11.25
C LEU A 97 0.13 14.68 -10.45
N ILE A 98 0.47 14.58 -9.16
CA ILE A 98 -0.10 13.55 -8.26
C ILE A 98 -1.60 13.77 -8.07
N LYS A 99 -2.05 15.01 -7.84
CA LYS A 99 -3.49 15.34 -7.77
C LYS A 99 -4.21 14.99 -9.07
N PHE A 100 -3.66 15.40 -10.21
CA PHE A 100 -4.22 15.10 -11.52
C PHE A 100 -4.41 13.59 -11.75
N ARG A 101 -3.44 12.76 -11.32
CA ARG A 101 -3.57 11.29 -11.41
C ARG A 101 -4.71 10.75 -10.55
N ILE A 102 -4.88 11.30 -9.34
CA ILE A 102 -5.98 10.93 -8.43
C ILE A 102 -7.33 11.31 -9.05
N GLU A 103 -7.46 12.54 -9.55
CA GLU A 103 -8.65 13.03 -10.24
C GLU A 103 -8.95 12.24 -11.52
N SER A 104 -7.91 11.73 -12.20
CA SER A 104 -8.03 10.85 -13.36
C SER A 104 -8.39 9.39 -13.02
N GLY A 105 -8.61 9.07 -11.73
CA GLY A 105 -9.12 7.77 -11.29
C GLY A 105 -8.09 6.81 -10.70
N ASP A 106 -6.90 7.27 -10.30
CA ASP A 106 -5.92 6.43 -9.57
C ASP A 106 -6.34 6.21 -8.10
N VAL A 107 -7.26 5.26 -7.90
CA VAL A 107 -7.82 4.91 -6.58
C VAL A 107 -6.75 4.31 -5.64
N VAL A 108 -5.77 3.59 -6.19
CA VAL A 108 -4.69 2.97 -5.39
C VAL A 108 -3.80 4.05 -4.80
N LEU A 109 -3.39 5.03 -5.61
CA LEU A 109 -2.62 6.18 -5.15
C LEU A 109 -3.42 7.03 -4.16
N LYS A 110 -4.69 7.31 -4.44
CA LYS A 110 -5.59 8.04 -3.52
C LYS A 110 -5.64 7.37 -2.15
N LYS A 111 -5.97 6.07 -2.12
CA LYS A 111 -6.04 5.28 -0.88
C LYS A 111 -4.71 5.25 -0.14
N HIS A 112 -3.58 5.22 -0.84
CA HIS A 112 -2.27 5.25 -0.18
C HIS A 112 -2.05 6.58 0.55
N LEU A 113 -2.37 7.71 -0.09
CA LEU A 113 -2.15 9.05 0.47
C LEU A 113 -3.12 9.40 1.59
N GLU A 114 -4.34 8.85 1.60
CA GLU A 114 -5.32 9.06 2.67
C GLU A 114 -5.04 8.24 3.94
N ASN A 115 -4.29 7.13 3.82
CA ASN A 115 -4.00 6.21 4.92
C ASN A 115 -2.59 6.41 5.53
N THR A 116 -1.89 7.51 5.20
CA THR A 116 -0.56 7.83 5.74
C THR A 116 -0.70 8.91 6.82
#